data_AF-A0A9W6X9T4-F1
#
_entry.id   AF-A0A9W6X9T4-F1
#
_cell.length_a   1.000
_cell.length_b   1.000
_cell.length_c   1.000
_cell.angle_alpha   90.00
_cell.angle_beta   90.00
_cell.angle_gamma   90.00
#
_symmetry.space_group_name_H-M   'P 1'
#
loop_
_entity.id
_entity.type
_entity.pdbx_description
1 polymer ?
#
loop_
_entity_poly.entity_id
_entity_poly.type
_entity_poly.pdbx_seq_one_letter_code
_entity_poly.pdbx_strand_id
1 'polypeptide(L)'
;MEDMMAEGGKVVDFHTCDFFPERWFDLVVVLRVDNTTLFDRLQKRGYSEKKVAENVECEIMEVVLQEARESYAPEIVQELPSRTVEDMESNIERVLTWVQHWTAQHADN
;
A
#
# COMPACT_ATOMS: atom_id res chain seq x y z
N MET A 1 14.74 -3.50 -14.14
CA MET A 1 13.91 -3.74 -12.93
C MET A 1 13.28 -5.12 -12.99
N GLU A 2 12.79 -5.57 -14.14
CA GLU A 2 12.17 -6.88 -14.28
C GLU A 2 13.04 -8.04 -13.77
N ASP A 3 14.33 -8.09 -14.14
CA ASP A 3 15.26 -9.12 -13.63
C ASP A 3 15.46 -9.05 -12.11
N MET A 4 15.38 -7.85 -11.51
CA MET A 4 15.50 -7.66 -10.07
C MET A 4 14.24 -8.12 -9.33
N MET A 5 13.07 -7.94 -9.95
CA MET A 5 11.79 -8.36 -9.38
C MET A 5 11.60 -9.88 -9.50
N ALA A 6 12.20 -10.51 -10.52
CA ALA A 6 12.17 -11.96 -10.70
C ALA A 6 12.87 -12.74 -9.57
N GLU A 7 13.81 -12.13 -8.83
CA GLU A 7 14.44 -12.75 -7.65
C GLU A 7 13.48 -12.90 -6.46
N GLY A 8 12.35 -12.18 -6.46
CA GLY A 8 11.39 -12.17 -5.35
C GLY A 8 11.92 -11.50 -4.08
N GLY A 9 11.12 -11.57 -3.00
CA GLY A 9 11.48 -11.05 -1.68
C GLY A 9 11.69 -9.53 -1.63
N LYS A 10 11.04 -8.78 -2.52
CA LYS A 10 11.16 -7.32 -2.62
C LYS A 10 9.93 -6.65 -2.00
N VAL A 11 10.14 -5.48 -1.39
CA VAL A 11 9.07 -4.58 -0.95
C VAL A 11 9.17 -3.32 -1.81
N VAL A 12 8.06 -2.95 -2.45
CA VAL A 12 7.96 -1.76 -3.30
C VAL A 12 7.03 -0.77 -2.60
N ASP A 13 7.45 0.49 -2.50
CA ASP A 13 6.67 1.60 -1.93
C ASP A 13 6.50 2.68 -2.99
N PHE A 14 5.26 2.90 -3.42
CA PHE A 14 4.88 3.96 -4.34
C PHE A 14 3.41 4.35 -4.17
N HIS A 15 3.03 5.55 -4.63
CA HIS A 15 1.68 6.12 -4.47
C HIS A 15 0.78 5.93 -5.69
N THR A 16 1.25 5.22 -6.71
CA THR A 16 0.54 4.85 -7.94
C THR A 16 0.94 3.43 -8.30
N CYS A 17 0.07 2.64 -8.92
CA CYS A 17 0.36 1.22 -9.11
C CYS A 17 -0.06 0.64 -10.47
N ASP A 18 -0.70 1.43 -11.33
CA ASP A 18 -1.25 1.05 -12.63
C ASP A 18 -0.20 0.68 -13.70
N PHE A 19 1.01 1.22 -13.58
CA PHE A 19 2.08 0.98 -14.56
C PHE A 19 2.98 -0.22 -14.24
N PHE A 20 2.84 -0.84 -13.06
CA PHE A 20 3.63 -2.02 -12.72
C PHE A 20 2.99 -3.29 -13.31
N PRO A 21 3.80 -4.24 -13.81
CA PRO A 21 3.27 -5.54 -14.25
C PRO A 21 2.60 -6.29 -13.10
N GLU A 22 1.36 -6.75 -13.30
CA GLU A 22 0.58 -7.46 -12.28
C GLU A 22 1.33 -8.64 -11.63
N ARG A 23 2.08 -9.40 -12.45
CA ARG A 23 2.93 -10.53 -12.03
C ARG A 23 4.07 -10.20 -11.05
N TRP A 24 4.31 -8.92 -10.76
CA TRP A 24 5.38 -8.54 -9.82
C TRP A 24 4.98 -8.68 -8.36
N PHE A 25 3.68 -8.80 -8.05
CA PHE A 25 3.21 -8.71 -6.67
C PHE A 25 2.36 -9.91 -6.28
N ASP A 26 2.78 -10.57 -5.21
CA ASP A 26 2.00 -11.61 -4.53
C ASP A 26 1.01 -11.02 -3.51
N LEU A 27 1.25 -9.77 -3.07
CA LEU A 27 0.42 -9.01 -2.15
C LEU A 27 0.51 -7.52 -2.49
N VAL A 28 -0.63 -6.84 -2.53
CA VAL A 28 -0.74 -5.38 -2.67
C VAL A 28 -1.40 -4.82 -1.42
N VAL A 29 -0.71 -3.91 -0.73
CA VAL A 29 -1.21 -3.28 0.49
C VAL A 29 -1.51 -1.81 0.23
N VAL A 30 -2.76 -1.41 0.42
CA VAL A 30 -3.20 -0.01 0.32
C VAL A 30 -3.40 0.53 1.73
N LEU A 31 -2.54 1.48 2.13
CA LEU A 31 -2.65 2.14 3.43
C LEU A 31 -3.71 3.23 3.38
N ARG A 32 -4.68 3.18 4.31
CA ARG A 32 -5.79 4.14 4.42
C ARG A 32 -5.66 4.96 5.70
N VAL A 33 -6.01 6.23 5.63
CA VAL A 33 -5.96 7.15 6.79
C VAL A 33 -7.13 8.13 6.74
N ASP A 34 -7.60 8.58 7.89
CA ASP A 34 -8.65 9.59 7.93
C ASP A 34 -8.13 10.98 7.50
N ASN A 35 -9.03 11.78 6.96
CA ASN A 35 -8.71 13.09 6.37
C ASN A 35 -8.03 14.05 7.35
N THR A 36 -8.45 14.04 8.61
CA THR A 36 -7.91 14.93 9.65
C THR A 36 -6.45 14.57 9.95
N THR A 37 -6.19 13.29 10.20
CA THR A 37 -4.83 12.78 10.43
C THR A 37 -3.93 12.99 9.21
N LEU A 38 -4.44 12.78 8.00
CA LEU A 38 -3.68 13.01 6.77
C LEU A 38 -3.32 14.49 6.59
N PHE A 39 -4.29 15.39 6.79
CA PHE A 39 -4.09 16.84 6.73
C PHE A 39 -2.97 17.28 7.68
N ASP A 40 -3.06 16.89 8.95
CA ASP A 40 -2.07 17.24 9.97
C ASP A 40 -0.67 16.73 9.61
N ARG A 41 -0.56 15.51 9.06
CA ARG A 41 0.71 14.92 8.63
C ARG A 41 1.32 15.69 7.45
N LEU A 42 0.53 16.04 6.44
CA LEU A 42 1.00 16.77 5.26
C LEU A 42 1.39 18.21 5.61
N GLN A 43 0.63 18.87 6.49
CA GLN A 43 0.96 20.21 6.98
C GLN A 43 2.27 20.20 7.77
N LYS A 44 2.47 19.22 8.68
CA LYS A 44 3.74 19.04 9.41
C LYS A 44 4.93 18.76 8.49
N ARG A 45 4.70 18.15 7.32
CA ARG A 45 5.72 17.95 6.27
C ARG A 45 6.04 19.23 5.48
N GLY A 46 5.36 20.35 5.75
CA GLY A 46 5.61 21.64 5.09
C GLY A 46 5.01 21.74 3.68
N TYR A 47 3.97 20.97 3.38
CA TYR A 47 3.30 21.03 2.08
C TYR A 47 2.49 22.32 1.97
N SER A 48 2.38 22.88 0.76
CA SER A 48 1.51 24.04 0.52
C SER A 48 0.05 23.66 0.71
N GLU A 49 -0.80 24.61 1.10
CA GLU A 49 -2.24 24.38 1.29
C GLU A 49 -2.90 23.73 0.07
N LYS A 50 -2.52 24.17 -1.14
CA LYS A 50 -2.99 23.58 -2.40
C LYS A 50 -2.63 22.09 -2.49
N LYS A 51 -1.37 21.73 -2.21
CA LYS A 51 -0.92 20.33 -2.29
C LYS A 51 -1.56 19.47 -1.20
N VAL A 52 -1.75 20.02 0.00
CA VAL A 52 -2.48 19.33 1.08
C VAL A 52 -3.92 19.05 0.65
N ALA A 53 -4.63 20.04 0.11
CA ALA A 53 -6.00 19.88 -0.36
C ALA A 53 -6.11 18.82 -1.47
N GLU A 54 -5.22 18.85 -2.47
CA GLU A 54 -5.17 17.86 -3.55
C GLU A 54 -4.96 16.44 -3.02
N ASN A 55 -4.06 16.23 -2.05
CA ASN A 55 -3.80 14.90 -1.50
C ASN A 55 -4.95 14.40 -0.61
N VAL A 56 -5.57 15.29 0.16
CA VAL A 56 -6.74 14.94 0.98
C VAL A 56 -7.93 14.59 0.10
N GLU A 57 -8.16 15.34 -0.99
CA GLU A 57 -9.21 15.02 -1.96
C GLU A 57 -8.95 13.67 -2.64
N CYS A 58 -7.69 13.38 -2.99
CA CYS A 58 -7.28 12.09 -3.54
C CYS A 58 -7.62 10.92 -2.60
N GLU A 59 -7.34 11.05 -1.30
CA GLU A 59 -7.68 10.04 -0.29
C GLU A 59 -9.20 9.88 -0.11
N ILE A 60 -9.96 10.99 -0.12
CA ILE A 60 -11.43 11.00 -0.02
C ILE A 60 -12.07 10.25 -1.19
N MET A 61 -11.56 10.46 -2.40
CA MET A 61 -12.06 9.82 -3.62
C MET A 61 -11.56 8.38 -3.78
N GLU A 62 -10.73 7.91 -2.86
CA GLU A 62 -10.15 6.57 -2.85
C GLU A 62 -9.39 6.22 -4.13
N VAL A 63 -8.75 7.22 -4.77
CA VAL A 63 -8.14 7.06 -6.10
C VAL A 63 -7.14 5.90 -6.13
N VAL A 64 -6.21 5.87 -5.18
CA VAL A 64 -5.18 4.82 -5.10
C VAL A 64 -5.79 3.43 -4.84
N LEU A 65 -6.85 3.36 -4.04
CA LEU A 65 -7.54 2.09 -3.79
C LEU A 65 -8.26 1.59 -5.03
N GLN A 66 -8.92 2.48 -5.77
CA GLN A 66 -9.59 2.14 -7.01
C GLN A 66 -8.58 1.66 -8.05
N GLU A 67 -7.48 2.40 -8.22
CA GLU A 67 -6.37 1.99 -9.11
C GLU A 67 -5.83 0.60 -8.75
N ALA A 68 -5.61 0.31 -7.46
CA ALA A 68 -5.15 -1.00 -7.03
C ALA A 68 -6.16 -2.11 -7.33
N ARG A 69 -7.46 -1.86 -7.13
CA ARG A 69 -8.51 -2.84 -7.44
C ARG A 69 -8.72 -3.07 -8.93
N GLU A 70 -8.44 -2.06 -9.76
CA GLU A 70 -8.54 -2.16 -11.21
C GLU A 70 -7.29 -2.82 -11.83
N SER A 71 -6.14 -2.69 -11.18
CA SER A 71 -4.85 -3.16 -11.70
C SER A 71 -4.45 -4.57 -11.23
N TYR A 72 -5.02 -5.05 -10.12
CA TYR A 72 -4.64 -6.30 -9.47
C TYR A 72 -5.86 -7.14 -9.09
N ALA A 73 -5.65 -8.46 -9.02
CA ALA A 73 -6.66 -9.39 -8.55
C ALA A 73 -7.19 -9.00 -7.14
N PRO A 74 -8.52 -8.91 -6.92
CA PRO A 74 -9.09 -8.44 -5.66
C PRO A 74 -8.62 -9.22 -4.42
N GLU A 75 -8.25 -10.49 -4.57
CA GLU A 75 -7.76 -11.37 -3.52
C GLU A 75 -6.38 -11.00 -2.97
N ILE A 76 -5.54 -10.32 -3.76
CA ILE A 76 -4.21 -9.88 -3.32
C ILE A 76 -4.19 -8.43 -2.84
N VAL A 77 -5.27 -7.68 -3.04
CA VAL A 77 -5.39 -6.28 -2.61
C VAL A 77 -5.95 -6.21 -1.19
N GLN A 78 -5.14 -5.71 -0.25
CA GLN A 78 -5.55 -5.54 1.15
C GLN A 78 -5.49 -4.08 1.59
N GLU A 79 -6.61 -3.58 2.10
CA GLU A 79 -6.68 -2.28 2.76
C GLU A 79 -6.29 -2.38 4.22
N LEU A 80 -5.36 -1.53 4.65
CA LEU A 80 -4.88 -1.48 6.03
C LEU A 80 -5.00 -0.06 6.62
N PRO A 81 -5.56 0.11 7.83
CA PRO A 81 -5.59 1.41 8.50
C PRO A 81 -4.17 1.85 8.88
N SER A 82 -3.87 3.15 8.79
CA SER A 82 -2.55 3.70 9.10
C SER A 82 -2.65 5.06 9.80
N ARG A 83 -3.45 5.15 10.87
CA ARG A 83 -3.74 6.41 11.59
C ARG A 83 -2.83 6.58 12.79
N THR A 84 -2.54 5.50 13.50
CA THR A 84 -1.73 5.53 14.73
C THR A 84 -0.50 4.62 14.64
N VAL A 85 0.33 4.62 15.68
CA VAL A 85 1.48 3.72 15.79
C VAL A 85 1.01 2.29 16.02
N GLU A 86 -0.07 2.10 16.76
CA GLU A 86 -0.70 0.79 17.00
C GLU A 86 -1.25 0.19 15.70
N ASP A 87 -1.86 1.01 14.83
CA ASP A 87 -2.23 0.59 13.48
C ASP A 87 -0.99 0.08 12.71
N MET A 88 0.15 0.77 12.81
CA MET A 88 1.41 0.36 12.17
C MET A 88 1.96 -0.96 12.73
N GLU A 89 1.96 -1.14 14.05
CA GLU A 89 2.39 -2.40 14.69
C GLU A 89 1.51 -3.58 14.24
N SER A 90 0.18 -3.38 14.25
CA SER A 90 -0.77 -4.39 13.78
C SER A 90 -0.58 -4.72 12.29
N ASN A 91 -0.28 -3.71 11.46
CA ASN A 91 -0.01 -3.93 10.04
C ASN A 91 1.27 -4.73 9.82
N ILE A 92 2.33 -4.47 10.60
CA ILE A 92 3.57 -5.24 10.54
C ILE A 92 3.29 -6.71 10.87
N GLU A 93 2.58 -6.98 11.96
CA GLU A 93 2.20 -8.34 12.34
C GLU A 93 1.42 -9.04 11.23
N ARG A 94 0.41 -8.36 10.66
CA ARG A 94 -0.43 -8.90 9.59
C ARG A 94 0.37 -9.23 8.33
N VAL A 95 1.26 -8.35 7.89
CA VAL A 95 2.11 -8.58 6.71
C VAL A 95 3.10 -9.71 6.99
N LEU A 96 3.73 -9.76 8.18
CA LEU A 96 4.65 -10.83 8.55
C LEU A 96 3.96 -12.20 8.58
N THR A 97 2.77 -12.28 9.19
CA THR A 97 1.96 -13.50 9.20
C THR A 97 1.60 -13.93 7.78
N TRP A 98 1.20 -12.99 6.93
CA TRP A 98 0.91 -13.29 5.52
C TRP A 98 2.15 -13.85 4.80
N VAL A 99 3.31 -13.21 4.93
CA VAL A 99 4.57 -13.67 4.31
C VAL A 99 4.95 -15.06 4.79
N GLN A 100 4.80 -15.35 6.09
CA GLN A 100 5.08 -16.68 6.65
C GLN A 100 4.17 -17.75 6.05
N HIS A 101 2.87 -17.47 5.95
CA HIS A 101 1.92 -18.40 5.34
C HIS A 101 2.18 -18.60 3.85
N TRP A 102 2.41 -17.52 3.11
CA TRP A 102 2.72 -17.57 1.69
C TRP A 102 3.99 -18.38 1.43
N THR A 103 5.06 -18.14 2.19
CA THR A 103 6.32 -18.88 2.09
C THR A 103 6.12 -20.36 2.39
N ALA A 104 5.34 -20.72 3.42
CA ALA A 104 5.07 -22.12 3.75
C ALA A 104 4.25 -22.85 2.67
N GLN A 105 3.36 -22.15 1.97
CA GLN A 105 2.56 -22.70 0.87
C GLN A 105 3.35 -22.87 -0.43
N HIS A 106 4.43 -22.11 -0.60
CA HIS A 106 5.25 -22.08 -1.81
C HIS A 106 6.67 -22.63 -1.59
N ALA A 107 6.94 -23.27 -0.45
CA ALA A 107 8.25 -23.83 -0.10
C ALA A 107 8.65 -25.06 -0.94
N ASP A 108 7.71 -25.66 -1.68
CA ASP A 108 7.91 -26.86 -2.51
C ASP A 108 8.06 -26.57 -4.01
N ASN A 109 8.27 -25.29 -4.41
CA ASN A 109 8.54 -24.90 -5.80
C ASN A 109 10.01 -24.56 -6.06
#